data_AF-A0A259PHE8-F1
#
_entry.id   AF-A0A259PHE8-F1
#
_cell.length_a   1.000
_cell.length_b   1.000
_cell.length_c   1.000
_cell.angle_alpha   90.00
_cell.angle_beta   90.00
_cell.angle_gamma   90.00
#
_symmetry.space_group_name_H-M   'P 1'
#
loop_
_entity.id
_entity.type
_entity.pdbx_description
1 polymer ?
#
loop_
_entity_poly.entity_id
_entity_poly.type
_entity_poly.pdbx_seq_one_letter_code
_entity_poly.pdbx_strand_id
1 'polypeptide(L)'
;MQPQSISLDVLAEKYAKGDERSAAQIQARVARALAAQEADPARHEAEFLSAMEAGFVPAGRIMSAAGTDIQATLINCFVQPVGDSVSDDV
;
A
#
# COMPACT_ATOMS: atom_id res chain seq x y z
N MET A 1 -11.27 3.90 -19.85
CA MET A 1 -12.12 4.94 -19.20
C MET A 1 -11.19 5.96 -18.57
N GLN A 2 -11.48 7.27 -18.64
CA GLN A 2 -10.60 8.25 -17.98
C GLN A 2 -10.90 8.30 -16.46
N PRO A 3 -9.87 8.50 -15.61
CA PRO A 3 -10.06 8.63 -14.17
C PRO A 3 -10.84 9.91 -13.83
N GLN A 4 -11.68 9.83 -12.81
CA GLN A 4 -12.40 10.99 -12.27
C GLN A 4 -11.41 11.92 -11.54
N SER A 5 -11.66 13.23 -11.55
CA SER A 5 -10.78 14.22 -10.90
C SER A 5 -10.56 13.92 -9.42
N ILE A 6 -11.63 13.61 -8.68
CA ILE A 6 -11.55 13.28 -7.26
C ILE A 6 -10.65 12.07 -6.98
N SER A 7 -10.58 11.10 -7.89
CA SER A 7 -9.70 9.94 -7.73
C SER A 7 -8.24 10.34 -7.83
N LEU A 8 -7.90 11.31 -8.67
CA LEU A 8 -6.55 11.87 -8.78
C LEU A 8 -6.18 12.65 -7.53
N ASP A 9 -7.10 13.46 -7.00
CA ASP A 9 -6.90 14.23 -5.77
C ASP A 9 -6.65 13.31 -4.58
N VAL A 10 -7.51 12.30 -4.38
CA VAL A 10 -7.35 11.31 -3.30
C VAL A 10 -6.06 10.51 -3.46
N LEU A 11 -5.70 10.13 -4.69
CA LEU A 11 -4.46 9.41 -4.97
C LEU A 11 -3.23 10.24 -4.59
N ALA A 12 -3.20 11.51 -4.99
CA ALA A 12 -2.13 12.44 -4.67
C ALA A 12 -2.03 12.73 -3.16
N GLU A 13 -3.17 12.95 -2.49
CA GLU A 13 -3.19 13.31 -1.07
C GLU A 13 -2.84 12.12 -0.17
N LYS A 14 -3.39 10.93 -0.44
CA LYS A 14 -3.31 9.80 0.49
C LYS A 14 -2.16 8.85 0.18
N TYR A 15 -1.84 8.66 -1.09
CA TYR A 15 -0.98 7.54 -1.52
C TYR A 15 0.35 7.97 -2.12
N ALA A 16 0.39 9.07 -2.87
CA ALA A 16 1.65 9.60 -3.39
C ALA A 16 2.63 9.96 -2.25
N LYS A 17 3.92 9.70 -2.47
CA LYS A 17 5.02 10.02 -1.54
C LYS A 17 6.16 10.69 -2.32
N GLY A 18 6.83 11.65 -1.67
CA GLY A 18 7.90 12.43 -2.30
C GLY A 18 7.45 13.08 -3.62
N ASP A 19 8.11 12.69 -4.71
CA ASP A 19 7.89 13.23 -6.05
C ASP A 19 6.88 12.43 -6.90
N GLU A 20 6.20 11.44 -6.30
CA GLU A 20 5.14 10.71 -6.97
C GLU A 20 3.97 11.66 -7.32
N ARG A 21 3.47 11.56 -8.56
CA ARG A 21 2.34 12.37 -9.08
C ARG A 21 1.32 11.55 -9.86
N SER A 22 1.55 10.24 -10.01
CA SER A 22 0.69 9.37 -10.81
C SER A 22 0.52 7.99 -10.19
N ALA A 23 -0.57 7.31 -10.55
CA ALA A 23 -0.84 5.94 -10.12
C ALA A 23 0.30 4.98 -10.53
N ALA A 24 0.85 5.14 -11.73
CA ALA A 24 1.94 4.31 -12.23
C ALA A 24 3.21 4.41 -11.36
N GLN A 25 3.57 5.62 -10.89
CA GLN A 25 4.72 5.80 -10.01
C GLN A 25 4.50 5.13 -8.64
N ILE A 26 3.29 5.28 -8.07
CA ILE A 26 2.90 4.63 -6.82
C ILE A 26 2.94 3.10 -6.97
N GLN A 27 2.35 2.58 -8.04
CA GLN A 27 2.32 1.14 -8.35
C GLN A 27 3.74 0.60 -8.52
N ALA A 28 4.63 1.32 -9.22
CA ALA A 28 6.03 0.91 -9.37
C ALA A 28 6.77 0.85 -8.02
N ARG A 29 6.58 1.84 -7.12
CA ARG A 29 7.11 1.78 -5.75
C ARG A 29 6.59 0.54 -5.01
N VAL A 30 5.27 0.36 -5.01
CA VAL A 30 4.62 -0.73 -4.26
C VAL A 30 5.05 -2.09 -4.80
N ALA A 31 5.08 -2.29 -6.12
CA ALA A 31 5.50 -3.53 -6.76
C ALA A 31 6.93 -3.90 -6.35
N ARG A 32 7.87 -2.96 -6.49
CA ARG A 32 9.27 -3.13 -6.08
C ARG A 32 9.42 -3.45 -4.60
N ALA A 33 8.69 -2.73 -3.75
CA ALA A 33 8.75 -2.92 -2.30
C ALA A 33 8.26 -4.31 -1.87
N LEU A 34 7.18 -4.80 -2.48
CA LEU A 34 6.65 -6.14 -2.22
C LEU A 34 7.61 -7.20 -2.77
N ALA A 35 8.06 -7.04 -4.01
CA ALA A 35 8.94 -8.00 -4.68
C ALA A 35 10.31 -8.15 -4.01
N ALA A 36 10.81 -7.11 -3.33
CA ALA A 36 12.06 -7.16 -2.57
C ALA A 36 12.06 -8.21 -1.44
N GLN A 37 10.90 -8.73 -1.04
CA GLN A 37 10.78 -9.79 -0.04
C GLN A 37 10.71 -11.21 -0.65
N GLU A 38 10.64 -11.30 -1.98
CA GLU A 38 10.53 -12.57 -2.69
C GLU A 38 11.89 -13.15 -3.07
N ALA A 39 11.93 -14.44 -3.41
CA ALA A 39 13.16 -15.12 -3.81
C ALA A 39 13.72 -14.63 -5.16
N ASP A 40 12.86 -14.20 -6.08
CA ASP A 40 13.22 -13.59 -7.36
C ASP A 40 12.53 -12.22 -7.51
N PRO A 41 13.11 -11.14 -6.94
CA PRO A 41 12.49 -9.83 -6.94
C PRO A 41 12.22 -9.28 -8.34
N ALA A 42 13.13 -9.51 -9.30
CA ALA A 42 13.00 -8.95 -10.64
C ALA A 42 11.77 -9.53 -11.38
N ARG A 43 11.56 -10.84 -11.25
CA ARG A 43 10.38 -11.49 -11.79
C ARG A 43 9.11 -11.00 -11.12
N HIS A 44 9.07 -11.00 -9.79
CA HIS A 44 7.85 -10.68 -9.05
C HIS A 44 7.49 -9.19 -9.12
N GLU A 45 8.46 -8.27 -9.24
CA GLU A 45 8.18 -6.85 -9.47
C GLU A 45 7.37 -6.65 -10.76
N ALA A 46 7.76 -7.34 -11.84
CA ALA A 46 7.06 -7.29 -13.12
C ALA A 46 5.64 -7.91 -13.02
N GLU A 47 5.51 -9.05 -12.35
CA GLU A 47 4.21 -9.71 -12.14
C GLU A 47 3.27 -8.85 -11.29
N PHE A 48 3.75 -8.26 -10.20
CA PHE A 48 2.96 -7.42 -9.30
C PHE A 48 2.54 -6.10 -9.94
N LEU A 49 3.44 -5.45 -10.69
CA LEU A 49 3.09 -4.25 -11.44
C LEU A 49 2.01 -4.56 -12.49
N SER A 50 2.20 -5.63 -13.27
CA SER A 50 1.23 -6.08 -14.27
C SER A 50 -0.15 -6.36 -13.66
N ALA A 51 -0.20 -7.01 -12.49
CA ALA A 51 -1.45 -7.26 -11.79
C ALA A 51 -2.17 -5.95 -11.39
N MET A 52 -1.43 -4.96 -10.88
CA MET A 52 -2.00 -3.67 -10.50
C MET A 52 -2.46 -2.85 -11.71
N GLU A 53 -1.72 -2.87 -12.82
CA GLU A 53 -2.11 -2.25 -14.08
C GLU A 53 -3.37 -2.91 -14.69
N ALA A 54 -3.53 -4.22 -14.47
CA ALA A 54 -4.73 -4.97 -14.84
C ALA A 54 -5.95 -4.73 -13.91
N GLY A 55 -5.80 -3.90 -12.86
CA GLY A 55 -6.89 -3.46 -12.00
C GLY A 55 -6.93 -4.07 -10.60
N PHE A 56 -5.93 -4.86 -10.21
CA PHE A 56 -5.77 -5.26 -8.81
C PHE A 56 -5.41 -4.03 -7.95
N VAL A 57 -6.11 -3.86 -6.82
CA VAL A 57 -5.87 -2.74 -5.90
C VAL A 57 -5.47 -3.30 -4.53
N PRO A 58 -4.20 -3.15 -4.11
CA PRO A 58 -3.76 -3.55 -2.77
C PRO A 58 -4.45 -2.74 -1.67
N ALA A 59 -4.36 -3.27 -0.44
CA ALA A 59 -4.97 -2.66 0.72
C ALA A 59 -4.36 -1.26 1.02
N GLY A 60 -5.15 -0.38 1.65
CA GLY A 60 -4.76 1.03 1.86
C GLY A 60 -3.38 1.26 2.51
N ARG A 61 -3.00 0.52 3.58
CA ARG A 61 -1.67 0.69 4.19
C ARG A 61 -0.55 0.15 3.31
N ILE A 62 -0.80 -0.88 2.51
CA ILE A 62 0.17 -1.37 1.52
C ILE A 62 0.44 -0.26 0.50
N MET A 63 -0.62 0.28 -0.12
CA MET A 63 -0.50 1.35 -1.12
C MET A 63 0.17 2.61 -0.56
N SER A 64 -0.12 2.94 0.70
CA SER A 64 0.41 4.16 1.33
C SER A 64 1.86 4.03 1.80
N ALA A 65 2.24 2.91 2.41
CA ALA A 65 3.49 2.80 3.18
C ALA A 65 4.55 1.85 2.60
N ALA A 66 4.21 0.91 1.71
CA ALA A 66 5.19 -0.03 1.16
C ALA A 66 6.30 0.71 0.40
N GLY A 67 7.57 0.44 0.73
CA GLY A 67 8.72 1.10 0.10
C GLY A 67 8.92 2.56 0.49
N THR A 68 8.40 2.96 1.64
CA THR A 68 8.59 4.30 2.23
C THR A 68 9.28 4.19 3.58
N ASP A 69 9.78 5.32 4.11
CA ASP A 69 10.39 5.37 5.45
C ASP A 69 9.37 5.43 6.60
N ILE A 70 8.06 5.40 6.28
CA ILE A 70 6.99 5.44 7.28
C ILE A 70 7.06 4.18 8.14
N GLN A 71 7.30 4.36 9.44
CA GLN A 71 7.30 3.28 10.42
C GLN A 71 5.85 2.85 10.74
N ALA A 72 5.28 2.03 9.86
CA ALA A 72 3.94 1.48 10.00
C ALA A 72 3.88 0.02 9.54
N THR A 73 2.98 -0.76 10.14
CA THR A 73 2.63 -2.09 9.63
C THR A 73 1.83 -1.97 8.34
N LEU A 74 2.08 -2.89 7.39
CA LEU A 74 1.29 -3.02 6.15
C LEU A 74 -0.03 -3.77 6.38
N ILE A 75 -0.27 -4.29 7.58
CA ILE A 75 -1.51 -4.97 7.96
C ILE A 75 -2.62 -3.92 8.12
N ASN A 76 -3.75 -4.15 7.45
CA ASN A 76 -4.94 -3.29 7.54
C ASN A 76 -5.90 -3.68 8.65
N CYS A 77 -6.09 -4.97 8.89
CA CYS A 77 -7.15 -5.49 9.74
C CYS A 77 -6.57 -6.04 11.05
N PHE A 78 -7.13 -5.63 12.18
CA PHE A 78 -6.77 -6.12 13.51
C PHE A 78 -8.03 -6.58 14.23
N VAL A 79 -7.88 -7.63 15.02
CA VAL A 79 -8.90 -8.11 15.95
C VAL A 79 -8.23 -8.14 17.31
N GLN A 80 -8.86 -7.52 18.30
CA GLN A 80 -8.39 -7.54 19.67
C GLN A 80 -9.46 -8.20 20.54
N PRO A 81 -9.10 -9.17 21.40
CA PRO A 81 -10.05 -9.71 22.36
C PRO A 81 -10.41 -8.63 23.39
N VAL A 82 -11.68 -8.61 23.80
CA VAL A 82 -12.16 -7.77 24.91
C VAL A 82 -12.42 -8.69 26.09
N GLY A 83 -11.65 -8.51 27.17
CA GLY A 83 -11.82 -9.26 28.41
C GLY A 83 -13.03 -8.75 29.18
N ASP A 84 -13.82 -9.65 29.76
CA ASP A 84 -14.94 -9.30 30.64
C ASP A 84 -14.46 -8.98 32.06
N SER A 85 -13.55 -8.00 32.17
CA SER A 85 -12.96 -7.55 33.43
C SER A 85 -12.54 -6.09 33.32
N VAL A 86 -12.68 -5.34 34.42
CA VAL A 86 -12.05 -4.02 34.52
C VAL A 86 -10.55 -4.21 34.71
N SER A 87 -9.74 -3.56 33.87
CA SER A 87 -8.29 -3.49 34.03
C SER A 87 -7.96 -2.11 34.62
N ASP A 88 -7.25 -2.06 35.74
CA ASP A 88 -6.68 -0.79 36.23
C ASP A 88 -5.44 -0.44 35.39
N ASP A 89 -5.25 0.84 35.08
CA ASP A 89 -4.02 1.36 34.49
C ASP A 89 -2.88 1.18 35.52
N VAL A 90 -1.95 0.27 35.26
CA VAL A 90 -0.67 0.21 36.00
C VAL A 90 0.30 1.22 35.39
#